data_AF-A0A183EU46-F1
#
_entry.id   AF-A0A183EU46-F1
#
_cell.length_a   1.000
_cell.length_b   1.000
_cell.length_c   1.000
_cell.angle_alpha   90.00
_cell.angle_beta   90.00
_cell.angle_gamma   90.00
#
_symmetry.space_group_name_H-M   'P 1'
#
loop_
_entity.id
_entity.type
_entity.pdbx_description
1 polymer ?
#
loop_
_entity_poly.entity_id
_entity_poly.type
_entity_poly.pdbx_seq_one_letter_code
_entity_poly.pdbx_strand_id
1 'polypeptide(L)'
;MERSVTDKWTTRDEKGNVVGEWSTRSWQGESDGMRRYGDGTGESWHRQAEVSPHGQTSFVDNRRFYTTDYVIEVSLMQATMFAWIFELI
;
A
#
# COMPACT_ATOMS: atom_id res chain seq x y z
N MET A 1 -8.78 9.31 0.63
CA MET A 1 -8.43 8.06 -0.07
C MET A 1 -8.80 8.24 -1.54
N GLU A 2 -7.81 8.24 -2.42
CA GLU A 2 -8.00 8.45 -3.86
C GLU A 2 -7.76 7.12 -4.59
N ARG A 3 -8.72 6.71 -5.42
CA ARG A 3 -8.69 5.46 -6.18
C ARG A 3 -8.89 5.79 -7.64
N SER A 4 -7.94 5.43 -8.50
CA SER A 4 -8.03 5.62 -9.94
C SER A 4 -7.78 4.29 -10.66
N VAL A 5 -8.69 3.94 -11.58
CA VAL A 5 -8.52 2.81 -12.50
C VAL A 5 -8.59 3.43 -13.88
N THR A 6 -7.43 3.59 -14.51
CA THR A 6 -7.32 4.35 -15.76
C THR A 6 -7.60 3.47 -16.98
N ASP A 7 -7.16 2.20 -16.96
CA ASP A 7 -7.31 1.31 -18.12
C ASP A 7 -7.50 -0.15 -17.69
N LYS A 8 -8.48 -0.81 -18.30
CA LYS A 8 -8.67 -2.27 -18.23
C LYS A 8 -8.83 -2.80 -19.64
N TRP A 9 -7.90 -3.63 -20.10
CA TRP A 9 -8.07 -4.37 -21.35
C TRP A 9 -8.00 -5.87 -21.14
N THR A 10 -8.83 -6.58 -21.90
CA THR A 10 -8.94 -8.04 -21.86
C THR A 10 -8.66 -8.55 -23.25
N THR A 11 -7.54 -9.23 -23.43
CA THR A 11 -7.20 -9.91 -24.69
C THR A 11 -7.92 -11.25 -24.72
N ARG A 12 -8.62 -11.54 -25.82
CA ARG A 12 -9.33 -12.80 -26.04
C ARG A 12 -8.77 -13.53 -27.26
N ASP A 13 -8.79 -14.86 -27.22
CA ASP A 13 -8.49 -15.69 -28.40
C ASP A 13 -9.65 -15.70 -29.41
N GLU A 14 -9.44 -16.36 -30.55
CA GLU A 14 -10.43 -16.54 -31.62
C GLU A 14 -11.69 -17.30 -31.17
N LYS A 15 -11.63 -18.00 -30.03
CA LYS A 15 -12.74 -18.74 -29.42
C LYS A 15 -13.45 -17.92 -28.33
N GLY A 16 -13.00 -16.69 -28.08
CA GLY A 16 -13.55 -15.78 -27.08
C GLY A 16 -13.06 -16.01 -25.65
N ASN A 17 -12.08 -16.90 -25.43
CA ASN A 17 -11.47 -17.15 -24.12
C ASN A 17 -10.50 -16.03 -23.77
N VAL A 18 -10.44 -15.66 -22.49
CA VAL A 18 -9.48 -14.65 -22.01
C VAL A 18 -8.07 -15.25 -22.00
N VAL A 19 -7.17 -14.67 -22.78
CA VAL A 19 -5.74 -15.06 -22.84
C VAL A 19 -4.83 -14.10 -22.10
N GLY A 20 -5.34 -12.92 -21.71
CA GLY A 20 -4.63 -11.97 -20.88
C GLY A 20 -5.56 -10.90 -20.34
N GLU A 21 -5.43 -10.59 -19.05
CA GLU A 21 -6.09 -9.46 -18.41
C GLU A 21 -5.01 -8.52 -17.90
N TRP A 22 -5.07 -7.24 -18.30
CA TRP A 22 -4.21 -6.20 -17.78
C TRP A 22 -5.07 -5.06 -17.25
N SER A 23 -4.72 -4.57 -16.07
CA SER A 23 -5.37 -3.39 -15.50
C SER A 23 -4.36 -2.51 -14.81
N THR A 24 -4.29 -1.24 -15.20
CA THR A 24 -3.60 -0.21 -14.44
C THR A 24 -4.43 0.09 -13.21
N ARG A 25 -4.05 -0.47 -12.06
CA ARG A 25 -4.64 -0.09 -10.77
C ARG A 25 -3.61 0.69 -10.00
N SER A 26 -3.83 1.99 -9.90
CA SER A 26 -3.10 2.83 -8.97
C SER A 26 -3.97 3.16 -7.78
N TRP A 27 -3.41 3.03 -6.59
CA TRP A 27 -4.12 3.37 -5.38
C TRP A 27 -3.16 3.99 -4.38
N GLN A 28 -3.59 5.09 -3.76
CA GLN A 28 -2.90 5.69 -2.64
C GLN A 28 -3.85 5.81 -1.45
N GLY A 29 -3.36 5.37 -0.30
CA GLY A 29 -4.07 5.41 0.97
C GLY A 29 -3.18 5.99 2.04
N GLU A 30 -3.73 6.94 2.79
CA GLU A 30 -3.10 7.50 3.98
C GLU A 30 -4.12 7.39 5.13
N SER A 31 -3.63 7.01 6.30
CA SER A 31 -4.39 6.97 7.53
C SER A 31 -3.52 7.39 8.70
N ASP A 32 -3.85 8.55 9.24
CA ASP A 32 -3.27 9.07 10.47
C ASP A 32 -4.23 8.95 11.63
N GLY A 33 -3.65 8.89 12.83
CA GLY A 33 -4.43 9.11 14.02
C GLY A 33 -3.58 9.30 15.25
N MET A 34 -4.27 9.76 16.29
CA MET A 34 -3.69 10.00 17.59
C MET A 34 -4.71 9.64 18.66
N ARG A 35 -4.24 8.96 19.70
CA ARG A 35 -5.00 8.66 20.90
C ARG A 35 -4.20 9.12 22.11
N ARG A 36 -4.82 9.96 22.93
CA ARG A 36 -4.24 10.41 24.20
C ARG A 36 -4.98 9.74 25.35
N TYR A 37 -4.23 9.36 26.36
CA TYR A 37 -4.73 8.85 27.62
C TYR A 37 -4.61 9.97 28.66
N GLY A 38 -5.54 10.02 29.63
CA GLY A 38 -5.64 11.10 30.63
C GLY A 38 -4.50 11.13 31.65
N ASP A 39 -3.60 10.15 31.59
CA ASP A 39 -2.44 9.96 32.46
C ASP A 39 -1.14 10.51 31.84
N GLY A 40 -1.24 11.28 30.77
CA GLY A 40 -0.07 11.84 30.06
C GLY A 40 0.60 10.85 29.11
N THR A 41 0.02 9.67 28.89
CA THR A 41 0.46 8.75 27.86
C THR A 41 -0.35 8.91 26.56
N GLY A 42 0.16 8.37 25.46
CA GLY A 42 -0.55 8.42 24.19
C GLY A 42 0.12 7.59 23.11
N GLU A 43 -0.59 7.43 22.00
CA GLU A 43 -0.07 6.85 20.78
C GLU A 43 -0.47 7.68 19.57
N SER A 44 0.39 7.67 18.56
CA SER A 44 0.06 8.13 17.22
C SER A 44 0.46 7.08 16.20
N TRP A 45 -0.24 7.08 15.07
CA TRP A 45 0.11 6.26 13.93
C TRP A 45 0.00 7.07 12.66
N HIS A 46 0.86 6.75 11.71
CA HIS A 46 0.84 7.22 10.34
C HIS A 46 1.04 6.00 9.45
N ARG A 47 0.04 5.72 8.61
CA ARG A 47 0.11 4.63 7.63
C ARG A 47 -0.08 5.18 6.25
N GLN A 48 0.86 4.89 5.37
CA GLN A 48 0.78 5.19 3.96
C GLN A 48 0.95 3.89 3.17
N ALA A 49 0.10 3.69 2.18
CA ALA A 49 0.21 2.59 1.24
C ALA A 49 0.01 3.12 -0.18
N GLU A 50 0.83 2.64 -1.10
CA GLU A 50 0.78 2.99 -2.50
C GLU A 50 0.90 1.72 -3.35
N VAL A 51 0.06 1.66 -4.38
CA VAL A 51 0.12 0.68 -5.46
C VAL A 51 0.36 1.46 -6.74
N SER A 52 1.47 1.20 -7.40
CA SER A 52 1.80 1.84 -8.66
C SER A 52 1.02 1.22 -9.82
N PRO A 53 0.81 1.97 -10.91
CA PRO A 53 0.29 1.46 -12.19
C PRO A 53 0.88 0.11 -12.65
N HIS A 54 2.14 -0.17 -12.28
CA HIS A 54 2.90 -1.34 -12.69
C HIS A 54 2.87 -2.47 -11.65
N GLY A 55 1.99 -2.39 -10.65
CA GLY A 55 1.81 -3.41 -9.62
C GLY A 55 2.84 -3.39 -8.51
N GLN A 56 3.75 -2.41 -8.48
CA GLN A 56 4.67 -2.23 -7.35
C GLN A 56 3.88 -1.75 -6.15
N THR A 57 4.21 -2.29 -4.98
CA THR A 57 3.54 -1.92 -3.73
C THR A 57 4.57 -1.40 -2.74
N SER A 58 4.28 -0.24 -2.15
CA SER A 58 5.06 0.32 -1.06
C SER A 58 4.13 0.59 0.12
N PHE A 59 4.65 0.39 1.33
CA PHE A 59 3.97 0.81 2.53
C PHE A 59 4.94 1.39 3.56
N VAL A 60 4.42 2.36 4.31
CA VAL A 60 5.06 2.97 5.47
C VAL A 60 4.06 2.84 6.62
N ASP A 61 4.49 2.26 7.74
CA ASP A 61 3.74 2.23 8.99
C ASP A 61 4.64 2.78 10.10
N ASN A 62 4.31 3.97 10.57
CA ASN A 62 4.98 4.60 11.69
C ASN A 62 4.02 4.61 12.87
N ARG A 63 4.45 4.06 14.00
CA ARG A 63 3.72 4.10 15.25
C ARG A 63 4.60 4.67 16.35
N ARG A 64 4.05 5.62 17.10
CA ARG A 64 4.74 6.24 18.23
C ARG A 64 3.93 6.04 19.49
N PHE A 65 4.61 5.72 20.57
CA PHE A 65 4.07 5.64 21.91
C PHE A 65 4.80 6.67 22.77
N TYR A 66 4.05 7.49 23.47
CA TYR A 66 4.58 8.56 24.31
C TYR A 66 4.13 8.32 25.74
N THR A 67 5.05 8.51 26.66
CA THR A 67 4.79 8.64 28.09
C THR A 67 5.27 10.01 28.55
N THR A 68 5.15 10.30 29.84
CA THR A 68 5.72 11.52 30.42
C THR A 68 7.25 11.56 30.32
N ASP A 69 7.90 10.39 30.30
CA ASP A 69 9.36 10.27 30.47
C ASP A 69 10.09 9.89 29.18
N TYR A 70 9.43 9.17 28.27
CA TYR A 70 10.06 8.67 27.05
C TYR A 70 9.09 8.50 25.88
N VAL A 71 9.68 8.40 24.68
CA VAL A 71 8.99 8.15 23.42
C VAL A 71 9.59 6.91 22.76
N ILE A 72 8.73 5.98 22.35
CA ILE A 72 9.11 4.82 21.55
C ILE A 72 8.52 5.02 20.16
N GLU A 73 9.38 4.96 19.14
CA GLU A 73 8.99 5.02 17.73
C GLU A 73 9.31 3.68 17.06
N VAL A 74 8.33 3.17 16.33
CA VAL A 74 8.43 1.95 15.52
C VAL A 74 8.08 2.33 14.09
N SER A 75 9.06 2.18 13.19
CA SER A 75 8.92 2.46 11.77
C SER A 75 9.09 1.18 10.98
N LEU A 76 8.09 0.84 10.17
CA LEU A 76 8.13 -0.27 9.24
C LEU A 76 7.98 0.28 7.82
N MET A 77 9.00 0.04 7.00
CA MET A 77 8.97 0.37 5.59
C MET A 77 9.21 -0.90 4.79
N GLN A 78 8.34 -1.16 3.82
CA GLN A 78 8.56 -2.22 2.85
C GLN A 78 8.30 -1.66 1.45
N ALA A 79 9.27 -1.89 0.58
CA ALA A 79 9.12 -1.70 -0.85
C ALA A 79 9.19 -3.08 -1.50
N THR A 80 8.07 -3.53 -2.06
CA THR A 80 8.02 -4.81 -2.79
C THR A 80 8.25 -4.51 -4.27
N MET A 81 9.43 -4.87 -4.78
CA MET A 81 9.66 -4.97 -6.22
C MET A 81 9.09 -6.31 -6.70
N PHE A 82 8.14 -6.30 -7.64
CA PHE A 82 7.72 -7.55 -8.27
C PHE A 82 8.78 -8.05 -9.25
N ALA A 83 9.09 -9.34 -9.10
CA ALA A 83 9.91 -10.12 -9.99
C ALA A 83 9.22 -10.29 -11.35
N TRP A 84 9.97 -10.08 -12.43
CA TRP A 84 9.59 -10.52 -13.76
C TRP A 84 9.57 -12.05 -13.76
N ILE A 85 8.40 -12.68 -13.76
CA ILE A 85 8.27 -14.04 -14.28
C ILE A 85 8.10 -13.90 -15.79
N PHE A 86 9.23 -13.89 -16.51
CA PHE A 86 9.22 -14.32 -17.90
C PHE A 86 9.08 -15.84 -17.89
N GLU A 87 7.85 -16.36 -17.98
CA GLU A 87 7.68 -17.73 -18.45
C GLU A 87 7.92 -17.70 -19.96
N LEU A 88 9.10 -18.18 -20.33
CA LEU A 88 9.54 -18.44 -21.69
C LEU A 88 9.13 -19.89 -21.99
N ILE A 89 7.96 -20.06 -22.62
CA ILE A 89 7.58 -21.28 -23.35
C ILE A 89 6.81 -20.85 -24.60
#